data_AF-A0A3A4QIT3-F1
#
_entry.id   AF-A0A3A4QIT3-F1
#
_cell.length_a   1.000
_cell.length_b   1.000
_cell.length_c   1.000
_cell.angle_alpha   90.00
_cell.angle_beta   90.00
_cell.angle_gamma   90.00
#
_symmetry.space_group_name_H-M   'P 1'
#
loop_
_entity.id
_entity.type
_entity.pdbx_description
1 polymer ?
#
loop_
_entity_poly.entity_id
_entity_poly.type
_entity_poly.pdbx_seq_one_letter_code
_entity_poly.pdbx_strand_id
1 'polypeptide(L)'
;METLPVGLREQVSLRNVEAVAALPPQTQERLAEAIQAGLKRLPRAVEQLRVNPNTSVADLLNPPALPVAESSSTESDFPPHIQNELADLIQLCFPDTPRMSAEALANADVMEVARTTAQAHHLLFKSNHLSTDFVAMVLYGLMRQSLESLEEMIEGTPALLQAFNQSSLPWNLNDWRKQNA
;
A
#
# COMPACT_ATOMS: atom_id res chain seq x y z
N MET A 1 22.20 -21.13 -2.96
CA MET A 1 21.83 -20.79 -4.36
C MET A 1 21.50 -22.04 -5.22
N GLU A 2 21.29 -23.22 -4.62
CA GLU A 2 21.07 -24.46 -5.37
C GLU A 2 19.58 -24.81 -5.62
N THR A 3 18.64 -23.97 -5.17
CA THR A 3 17.20 -24.29 -5.14
C THR A 3 16.41 -23.86 -6.39
N LEU A 4 17.04 -23.20 -7.37
CA LEU A 4 16.38 -22.78 -8.61
C LEU A 4 16.85 -23.61 -9.82
N PRO A 5 15.94 -23.94 -10.77
CA PRO A 5 16.27 -24.50 -12.08
C PRO A 5 17.30 -23.66 -12.84
N VAL A 6 18.18 -24.30 -13.61
CA VAL A 6 19.31 -23.65 -14.32
C VAL A 6 18.84 -22.48 -15.19
N GLY A 7 17.68 -22.59 -15.86
CA GLY A 7 17.13 -21.54 -16.71
C GLY A 7 16.70 -20.25 -15.97
N LEU A 8 16.50 -20.30 -14.66
CA LEU A 8 16.05 -19.16 -13.84
C LEU A 8 17.21 -18.44 -13.14
N ARG A 9 18.37 -19.08 -12.99
CA ARG A 9 19.49 -18.53 -12.20
C ARG A 9 20.10 -17.27 -12.81
N GLU A 10 20.09 -17.14 -14.13
CA GLU A 10 20.70 -16.01 -14.84
C GLU A 10 19.70 -14.91 -15.23
N GLN A 11 18.40 -15.21 -15.18
CA GLN A 11 17.35 -14.32 -15.73
C GLN A 11 16.48 -13.69 -14.63
N VAL A 12 16.63 -14.14 -13.38
CA VAL A 12 15.86 -13.64 -12.23
C VAL A 12 16.74 -12.73 -11.38
N SER A 13 16.37 -11.46 -11.26
CA SER A 13 17.01 -10.52 -10.33
C SER A 13 16.95 -11.06 -8.90
N LEU A 14 18.02 -10.86 -8.11
CA LEU A 14 18.16 -11.34 -6.73
C LEU A 14 16.93 -11.05 -5.85
N ARG A 15 16.25 -9.92 -6.08
CA ARG A 15 15.03 -9.52 -5.37
C ARG A 15 13.86 -10.51 -5.53
N ASN A 16 13.83 -11.26 -6.62
CA ASN A 16 12.72 -12.14 -6.99
C ASN A 16 13.04 -13.63 -6.75
N VAL A 17 14.26 -13.96 -6.32
CA VAL A 17 14.74 -15.34 -6.12
C VAL A 17 13.89 -16.09 -5.09
N GLU A 18 13.57 -15.44 -3.96
CA GLU A 18 12.73 -16.07 -2.92
C GLU A 18 11.30 -16.30 -3.40
N ALA A 19 10.72 -15.34 -4.11
CA ALA A 19 9.36 -15.43 -4.63
C ALA A 19 9.22 -16.55 -5.67
N VAL A 20 10.24 -16.75 -6.51
CA VAL A 20 10.28 -17.86 -7.48
C VAL A 20 10.55 -19.20 -6.80
N ALA A 21 11.46 -19.24 -5.83
CA ALA A 21 11.77 -20.47 -5.08
C ALA A 21 10.57 -20.97 -4.25
N ALA A 22 9.67 -20.08 -3.85
CA ALA A 22 8.43 -20.42 -3.15
C ALA A 22 7.37 -21.09 -4.05
N LEU A 23 7.52 -21.04 -5.38
CA LEU A 23 6.59 -21.69 -6.31
C LEU A 23 6.83 -23.22 -6.36
N PRO A 24 5.79 -24.04 -6.63
CA PRO A 24 5.97 -25.46 -6.87
C PRO A 24 6.92 -25.75 -8.05
N PRO A 25 7.66 -26.88 -8.07
CA PRO A 25 8.66 -27.17 -9.11
C PRO A 25 8.10 -27.11 -10.54
N GLN A 26 6.92 -27.68 -10.78
CA GLN A 26 6.25 -27.63 -12.09
C GLN A 26 5.89 -26.20 -12.54
N THR A 27 5.67 -25.32 -11.57
CA THR A 27 5.33 -23.91 -11.79
C THR A 27 6.58 -23.08 -12.08
N GLN A 28 7.71 -23.43 -11.44
CA GLN A 28 9.02 -22.86 -11.76
C GLN A 28 9.46 -23.21 -13.19
N GLU A 29 9.22 -24.44 -13.64
CA GLU A 29 9.50 -24.87 -15.03
C GLU A 29 8.69 -24.04 -16.04
N ARG A 30 7.37 -23.86 -15.82
CA ARG A 30 6.54 -23.00 -16.68
C ARG A 30 7.00 -21.54 -16.70
N LEU A 31 7.44 -21.02 -15.55
CA LEU A 31 7.98 -19.67 -15.48
C LEU A 31 9.29 -19.57 -16.28
N ALA A 32 10.15 -20.59 -16.20
CA ALA A 32 11.38 -20.65 -16.99
C ALA A 32 11.09 -20.66 -18.50
N GLU A 33 10.10 -21.44 -18.94
CA GLU A 33 9.64 -21.47 -20.34
C GLU A 33 9.09 -20.10 -20.78
N ALA A 34 8.30 -19.43 -19.93
CA ALA A 34 7.78 -18.10 -20.23
C ALA A 34 8.88 -17.04 -20.36
N ILE A 35 9.91 -17.09 -19.51
CA ILE A 35 11.03 -16.13 -19.61
C ILE A 35 11.85 -16.39 -20.88
N GLN A 36 12.11 -17.65 -21.23
CA GLN A 36 12.75 -18.00 -22.51
C GLN A 36 11.92 -17.54 -23.71
N ALA A 37 10.59 -17.55 -23.59
CA ALA A 37 9.66 -17.06 -24.62
C ALA A 37 9.45 -15.53 -24.59
N GLY A 38 10.19 -14.78 -23.75
CA GLY A 38 10.23 -13.32 -23.77
C GLY A 38 9.33 -12.62 -22.75
N LEU A 39 9.02 -13.26 -21.62
CA LEU A 39 8.26 -12.65 -20.53
C LEU A 39 8.88 -11.32 -20.05
N LYS A 40 8.13 -10.23 -20.17
CA LYS A 40 8.60 -8.87 -19.81
C LYS A 40 8.39 -8.49 -18.34
N ARG A 41 7.47 -9.15 -17.63
CA ARG A 41 7.01 -8.76 -16.28
C ARG A 41 7.02 -9.92 -15.29
N LEU A 42 8.19 -10.21 -14.74
CA LEU A 42 8.39 -11.35 -13.83
C LEU A 42 7.54 -11.29 -12.53
N PRO A 43 7.45 -10.16 -11.80
CA PRO A 43 6.67 -10.12 -10.56
C PRO A 43 5.19 -10.50 -10.77
N ARG A 44 4.59 -9.99 -11.84
CA ARG A 44 3.20 -10.28 -12.21
C ARG A 44 2.98 -11.75 -12.56
N ALA A 45 3.91 -12.36 -13.29
CA ALA A 45 3.82 -13.79 -13.62
C ALA A 45 3.93 -14.67 -12.37
N VAL A 46 4.79 -14.30 -11.42
CA VAL A 46 4.91 -15.00 -10.13
C VAL A 46 3.59 -14.90 -9.34
N GLU A 47 2.96 -13.72 -9.28
CA GLU A 47 1.64 -13.56 -8.65
C GLU A 47 0.56 -14.39 -9.33
N GLN A 48 0.48 -14.37 -10.66
CA GLN A 48 -0.47 -15.18 -11.42
C GLN A 48 -0.30 -16.68 -11.15
N LEU A 49 0.94 -17.15 -11.07
CA LEU A 49 1.25 -18.54 -10.78
C LEU A 49 1.04 -18.93 -9.32
N ARG A 50 1.12 -17.98 -8.37
CA ARG A 50 0.71 -18.21 -6.97
C ARG A 50 -0.80 -18.40 -6.85
N VAL A 51 -1.58 -17.62 -7.59
CA VAL A 51 -3.05 -17.68 -7.58
C VAL A 51 -3.56 -18.89 -8.37
N ASN A 52 -3.01 -19.12 -9.55
CA ASN A 52 -3.37 -20.25 -10.42
C ASN A 52 -2.11 -20.93 -10.96
N PRO A 53 -1.63 -22.00 -10.29
CA PRO A 53 -0.44 -22.74 -10.71
C PRO A 53 -0.54 -23.34 -12.11
N ASN A 54 -1.76 -23.53 -12.64
CA ASN A 54 -2.01 -24.13 -13.95
C ASN A 54 -2.10 -23.09 -15.09
N THR A 55 -1.75 -21.84 -14.84
CA THR A 55 -1.69 -20.79 -15.88
C THR A 55 -0.75 -21.21 -17.01
N SER A 56 -1.21 -21.12 -18.26
CA SER A 56 -0.43 -21.55 -19.42
C SER A 56 0.69 -20.54 -19.75
N VAL A 57 1.75 -20.99 -20.42
CA VAL A 57 2.84 -20.10 -20.88
C VAL A 57 2.31 -18.99 -21.81
N ALA A 58 1.32 -19.30 -22.65
CA ALA A 58 0.69 -18.32 -23.53
C ALA A 58 -0.02 -17.21 -22.73
N ASP A 59 -0.71 -17.57 -21.64
CA ASP A 59 -1.38 -16.62 -20.74
C ASP A 59 -0.40 -15.83 -19.88
N LEU A 60 0.80 -16.35 -19.62
CA LEU A 60 1.85 -15.58 -18.93
C LEU A 60 2.48 -14.53 -19.86
N LEU A 61 2.66 -14.86 -21.14
CA LEU A 61 3.24 -13.98 -22.15
C LEU A 61 2.24 -12.92 -22.64
N ASN A 62 1.03 -13.35 -22.91
CA ASN A 62 -0.09 -12.55 -23.37
C ASN A 62 -1.25 -12.80 -22.42
N PRO A 63 -1.23 -12.17 -21.22
CA PRO A 63 -2.35 -12.30 -20.30
C PRO A 63 -3.62 -11.98 -21.07
N PRO A 64 -4.65 -12.86 -21.04
CA PRO A 64 -5.92 -12.53 -21.63
C PRO A 64 -6.28 -11.16 -21.12
N ALA A 65 -6.75 -10.29 -22.03
CA ALA A 65 -7.39 -9.07 -21.60
C ALA A 65 -8.45 -9.54 -20.60
N LEU A 66 -8.18 -9.32 -19.31
CA LEU A 66 -9.22 -9.32 -18.30
C LEU A 66 -10.34 -8.52 -18.95
N PRO A 67 -11.62 -8.94 -18.84
CA PRO A 67 -12.67 -7.97 -19.10
C PRO A 67 -12.23 -6.73 -18.33
N VAL A 68 -11.97 -5.66 -19.07
CA VAL A 68 -11.87 -4.33 -18.50
C VAL A 68 -13.18 -4.25 -17.78
N ALA A 69 -13.15 -4.45 -16.46
CA ALA A 69 -14.30 -4.31 -15.64
C ALA A 69 -14.76 -2.90 -15.97
N GLU A 70 -15.86 -2.84 -16.70
CA GLU A 70 -16.50 -1.60 -17.05
C GLU A 70 -16.61 -0.83 -15.75
N SER A 71 -16.17 0.40 -15.86
CA SER A 71 -16.07 1.39 -14.81
C SER A 71 -17.48 1.69 -14.29
N SER A 72 -18.03 0.82 -13.47
CA SER A 72 -19.30 1.03 -12.79
C SER A 72 -19.57 -0.08 -11.77
N SER A 73 -18.90 -0.04 -10.62
CA SER A 73 -19.55 -0.17 -9.31
C SER A 73 -18.50 -0.24 -8.21
N THR A 74 -18.55 0.79 -7.39
CA THR A 74 -17.99 0.99 -6.07
C THR A 74 -18.00 -0.28 -5.18
N GLU A 75 -16.98 -1.12 -5.29
CA GLU A 75 -16.52 -1.95 -4.17
C GLU A 75 -15.07 -1.57 -3.94
N SER A 76 -14.88 -0.67 -2.97
CA SER A 76 -13.57 -0.29 -2.48
C SER A 76 -12.87 -1.56 -1.96
N ASP A 77 -11.79 -1.97 -2.62
CA ASP A 77 -10.92 -3.12 -2.29
C ASP A 77 -10.26 -3.00 -0.89
N PHE A 78 -10.59 -1.94 -0.14
CA PHE A 78 -10.08 -1.64 1.18
C PHE A 78 -11.00 -2.20 2.27
N PRO A 79 -10.43 -2.75 3.36
CA PRO A 79 -11.20 -3.21 4.50
C PRO A 79 -12.21 -2.15 5.01
N PRO A 80 -13.47 -2.52 5.28
CA PRO A 80 -14.53 -1.58 5.69
C PRO A 80 -14.19 -0.75 6.94
N HIS A 81 -13.36 -1.29 7.84
CA HIS A 81 -12.94 -0.58 9.05
C HIS A 81 -12.05 0.64 8.73
N ILE A 82 -11.20 0.58 7.70
CA ILE A 82 -10.33 1.70 7.31
C ILE A 82 -11.18 2.82 6.71
N GLN A 83 -12.21 2.48 5.92
CA GLN A 83 -13.12 3.45 5.34
C GLN A 83 -13.89 4.21 6.43
N ASN A 84 -14.38 3.49 7.43
CA ASN A 84 -15.09 4.09 8.57
C ASN A 84 -14.16 4.99 9.40
N GLU A 85 -12.93 4.54 9.66
CA GLU A 85 -11.93 5.33 10.38
C GLU A 85 -11.59 6.64 9.64
N LEU A 86 -11.44 6.58 8.31
CA LEU A 86 -11.22 7.78 7.52
C LEU A 86 -12.42 8.70 7.49
N ALA A 87 -13.65 8.17 7.41
CA ALA A 87 -14.85 8.98 7.50
C ALA A 87 -14.95 9.67 8.87
N ASP A 88 -14.60 8.99 9.97
CA ASP A 88 -14.52 9.59 11.31
C ASP A 88 -13.48 10.72 11.35
N LEU A 89 -12.27 10.48 10.81
CA LEU A 89 -11.21 11.49 10.72
C LEU A 89 -11.61 12.69 9.86
N ILE A 90 -12.30 12.47 8.74
CA ILE A 90 -12.84 13.55 7.90
C ILE A 90 -13.82 14.41 8.70
N GLN A 91 -14.70 13.81 9.50
CA GLN A 91 -15.64 14.57 10.33
C GLN A 91 -14.94 15.30 11.48
N LEU A 92 -13.84 14.77 12.02
CA LEU A 92 -13.00 15.51 12.95
C LEU A 92 -12.32 16.71 12.28
N CYS A 93 -11.82 16.54 11.06
CA CYS A 93 -11.20 17.62 10.28
C CYS A 93 -12.22 18.67 9.81
N PHE A 94 -13.43 18.25 9.47
CA PHE A 94 -14.49 19.07 8.89
C PHE A 94 -15.84 18.77 9.58
N PRO A 95 -16.09 19.36 10.77
CA PRO A 95 -17.23 19.00 11.63
C PRO A 95 -18.62 19.15 11.00
N ASP A 96 -18.76 20.08 10.06
CA ASP A 96 -20.03 20.32 9.35
C ASP A 96 -20.31 19.28 8.24
N THR A 97 -19.38 18.36 7.98
CA THR A 97 -19.53 17.34 6.93
C THR A 97 -20.51 16.25 7.37
N PRO A 98 -21.64 16.06 6.67
CA PRO A 98 -22.57 14.97 6.97
C PRO A 98 -21.90 13.61 6.79
N ARG A 99 -22.31 12.60 7.57
CA ARG A 99 -21.70 11.27 7.55
C ARG A 99 -21.63 10.65 6.15
N MET A 100 -22.73 10.70 5.42
CA MET A 100 -22.81 10.18 4.04
C MET A 100 -21.77 10.84 3.11
N SER A 101 -21.52 12.14 3.29
CA SER A 101 -20.50 12.87 2.51
C SER A 101 -19.09 12.49 2.92
N ALA A 102 -18.85 12.27 4.22
CA ALA A 102 -17.57 11.82 4.73
C ALA A 102 -17.21 10.41 4.23
N GLU A 103 -18.17 9.48 4.21
CA GLU A 103 -18.01 8.13 3.65
C GLU A 103 -17.79 8.16 2.13
N ALA A 104 -18.53 9.01 1.41
CA ALA A 104 -18.31 9.20 -0.02
C ALA A 104 -16.92 9.77 -0.31
N LEU A 105 -16.48 10.76 0.47
CA LEU A 105 -15.14 11.35 0.34
C LEU A 105 -14.05 10.34 0.69
N ALA A 106 -14.22 9.56 1.76
CA ALA A 106 -13.29 8.50 2.15
C ALA A 106 -13.08 7.46 1.04
N ASN A 107 -14.06 7.28 0.15
CA ASN A 107 -13.99 6.38 -1.01
C ASN A 107 -13.62 7.08 -2.33
N ALA A 108 -13.54 8.41 -2.37
CA ALA A 108 -13.19 9.14 -3.57
C ALA A 108 -11.72 8.92 -3.98
N ASP A 109 -11.41 9.06 -5.27
CA ASP A 109 -10.05 8.87 -5.80
C ASP A 109 -9.04 9.80 -5.14
N VAL A 110 -9.43 11.04 -4.86
CA VAL A 110 -8.58 12.04 -4.17
C VAL A 110 -8.12 11.60 -2.78
N MET A 111 -8.81 10.64 -2.15
CA MET A 111 -8.47 10.08 -0.84
C MET A 111 -7.65 8.78 -0.91
N GLU A 112 -7.21 8.34 -2.09
CA GLU A 112 -6.40 7.12 -2.25
C GLU A 112 -5.11 7.14 -1.41
N VAL A 113 -4.43 8.29 -1.35
CA VAL A 113 -3.20 8.46 -0.56
C VAL A 113 -3.49 8.30 0.94
N ALA A 114 -4.61 8.85 1.42
CA ALA A 114 -5.02 8.72 2.81
C ALA A 114 -5.39 7.26 3.16
N ARG A 115 -6.13 6.57 2.27
CA ARG A 115 -6.45 5.13 2.40
C ARG A 115 -5.21 4.26 2.47
N THR A 116 -4.28 4.46 1.54
CA THR A 116 -3.03 3.69 1.48
C THR A 116 -2.20 3.90 2.74
N THR A 117 -2.11 5.15 3.20
CA THR A 117 -1.40 5.51 4.45
C THR A 117 -2.06 4.84 5.67
N ALA A 118 -3.39 4.96 5.82
CA ALA A 118 -4.13 4.32 6.92
C ALA A 118 -3.95 2.79 6.92
N GLN A 119 -3.96 2.15 5.74
CA GLN A 119 -3.69 0.72 5.61
C GLN A 119 -2.26 0.36 6.02
N ALA A 120 -1.26 1.14 5.60
CA ALA A 120 0.13 0.92 6.01
C ALA A 120 0.28 1.05 7.54
N HIS A 121 -0.36 2.05 8.16
CA HIS A 121 -0.41 2.19 9.61
C HIS A 121 -1.05 0.96 10.28
N HIS A 122 -2.16 0.47 9.74
CA HIS A 122 -2.82 -0.70 10.31
C HIS A 122 -1.95 -1.98 10.21
N LEU A 123 -1.26 -2.17 9.08
CA LEU A 123 -0.33 -3.28 8.89
C LEU A 123 0.89 -3.18 9.82
N LEU A 124 1.35 -1.96 10.09
CA LEU A 124 2.46 -1.72 11.03
C LEU A 124 2.20 -2.33 12.40
N PHE A 125 1.03 -2.03 12.98
CA PHE A 125 0.66 -2.50 14.32
C PHE A 125 0.22 -3.96 14.37
N LYS A 126 0.00 -4.59 13.21
CA LYS A 126 -0.19 -6.04 13.10
C LYS A 126 1.13 -6.82 12.99
N SER A 127 2.25 -6.14 12.79
CA SER A 127 3.55 -6.79 12.61
C SER A 127 4.08 -7.34 13.93
N ASN A 128 4.52 -8.60 13.93
CA ASN A 128 5.21 -9.23 15.05
C ASN A 128 6.60 -8.64 15.31
N HIS A 129 7.11 -7.78 14.42
CA HIS A 129 8.43 -7.19 14.53
C HIS A 129 8.43 -5.82 15.23
N LEU A 130 7.27 -5.23 15.48
CA LEU A 130 7.17 -3.90 16.11
C LEU A 130 7.72 -3.88 17.54
N SER A 131 7.74 -5.02 18.24
CA SER A 131 8.34 -5.16 19.57
C SER A 131 9.87 -5.15 19.56
N THR A 132 10.50 -5.08 18.39
CA THR A 132 11.95 -5.06 18.25
C THR A 132 12.47 -3.64 18.36
N ASP A 133 13.39 -3.36 19.29
CA ASP A 133 13.86 -2.00 19.60
C ASP A 133 14.29 -1.20 18.38
N PHE A 134 15.12 -1.77 17.50
CA PHE A 134 15.58 -1.04 16.31
C PHE A 134 14.46 -0.79 15.30
N VAL A 135 13.50 -1.71 15.18
CA VAL A 135 12.34 -1.55 14.29
C VAL A 135 11.45 -0.43 14.84
N ALA A 136 11.13 -0.46 16.13
CA ALA A 136 10.34 0.57 16.79
C ALA A 136 10.98 1.95 16.68
N MET A 137 12.30 2.07 16.91
CA MET A 137 13.00 3.34 16.84
C MET A 137 13.08 3.90 15.42
N VAL A 138 13.33 3.06 14.41
CA VAL A 138 13.34 3.49 13.00
C VAL A 138 11.95 3.96 12.57
N LEU A 139 10.91 3.22 12.92
CA LEU A 139 9.53 3.59 12.61
C LEU A 139 9.12 4.88 13.32
N TYR A 140 9.47 5.03 14.59
CA TYR A 140 9.26 6.28 15.32
C TYR A 140 9.91 7.46 14.59
N GLY A 141 11.18 7.35 14.20
CA GLY A 141 11.87 8.38 13.43
C GLY A 141 11.19 8.73 12.10
N LEU A 142 10.74 7.71 11.35
CA LEU A 142 10.02 7.89 10.08
C LEU A 142 8.68 8.61 10.27
N MET A 143 7.91 8.22 11.29
CA MET A 143 6.63 8.85 11.62
C MET A 143 6.83 10.30 12.06
N ARG A 144 7.88 10.56 12.85
CA ARG A 144 8.26 11.91 13.27
C ARG A 144 8.57 12.82 12.09
N GLN A 145 9.45 12.38 11.19
CA GLN A 145 9.83 13.14 10.01
C GLN A 145 8.63 13.42 9.11
N SER A 146 7.76 12.42 8.92
CA SER A 146 6.55 12.55 8.11
C SER A 146 5.57 13.56 8.71
N LEU A 147 5.39 13.53 10.04
CA LEU A 147 4.54 14.48 10.75
C LEU A 147 5.09 15.90 10.63
N GLU A 148 6.39 16.11 10.87
CA GLU A 148 7.02 17.43 10.75
C GLU A 148 6.83 18.01 9.34
N SER A 149 7.02 17.20 8.29
CA SER A 149 6.79 17.64 6.92
C SER A 149 5.32 18.00 6.63
N LEU A 150 4.36 17.27 7.22
CA LEU A 150 2.93 17.58 7.09
C LEU A 150 2.56 18.87 7.83
N GLU A 151 3.10 19.07 9.04
CA GLU A 151 2.88 20.29 9.82
C GLU A 151 3.45 21.51 9.09
N GLU A 152 4.67 21.43 8.54
CA GLU A 152 5.25 22.49 7.71
C GLU A 152 4.37 22.81 6.48
N MET A 153 3.81 21.78 5.84
CA MET A 153 2.89 21.97 4.71
C MET A 153 1.60 22.68 5.13
N ILE A 154 1.04 22.32 6.29
CA ILE A 154 -0.17 22.95 6.84
C ILE A 154 0.11 24.40 7.22
N GLU A 155 1.19 24.66 7.97
CA GLU A 155 1.61 26.01 8.37
C GLU A 155 1.90 26.90 7.15
N GLY A 156 2.52 26.34 6.11
CA GLY A 156 2.85 27.03 4.86
C GLY A 156 1.66 27.28 3.92
N THR A 157 0.50 26.67 4.17
CA THR A 157 -0.67 26.76 3.27
C THR A 157 -1.87 27.37 4.01
N PRO A 158 -2.25 28.65 3.74
CA PRO A 158 -3.28 29.34 4.51
C PRO A 158 -4.63 28.62 4.59
N ALA A 159 -5.06 27.98 3.50
CA ALA A 159 -6.31 27.22 3.47
C ALA A 159 -6.27 25.97 4.37
N LEU A 160 -5.12 25.28 4.43
CA LEU A 160 -4.93 24.12 5.30
C LEU A 160 -4.82 24.54 6.75
N LEU A 161 -4.10 25.62 7.03
CA LEU A 161 -4.00 26.18 8.39
C LEU A 161 -5.38 26.60 8.91
N GLN A 162 -6.19 27.24 8.08
CA GLN A 162 -7.56 27.59 8.44
C GLN A 162 -8.41 26.35 8.71
N ALA A 163 -8.37 25.35 7.82
CA ALA A 163 -9.10 24.09 8.01
C ALA A 163 -8.65 23.37 9.30
N PHE A 164 -7.35 23.36 9.59
CA PHE A 164 -6.80 22.81 10.82
C PHE A 164 -7.35 23.51 12.07
N ASN A 165 -7.35 24.85 12.08
CA ASN A 165 -7.88 25.63 13.23
C ASN A 165 -9.39 25.49 13.44
N GLN A 166 -10.13 25.12 12.39
CA GLN A 166 -11.57 24.86 12.45
C GLN A 166 -11.88 23.39 12.75
N SER A 167 -10.88 22.51 12.68
CA SER A 167 -11.04 21.10 12.99
C SER A 167 -11.28 20.87 14.48
N SER A 168 -11.93 19.77 14.79
CA SER A 168 -12.07 19.23 16.15
C SER A 168 -10.98 18.21 16.47
N LEU A 169 -9.82 18.31 15.80
CA LEU A 169 -8.70 17.44 16.07
C LEU A 169 -8.17 17.69 17.50
N PRO A 170 -7.95 16.64 18.31
CA PRO A 170 -7.46 16.79 19.68
C PRO A 170 -5.96 17.15 19.77
N TRP A 171 -5.30 17.31 18.62
CA TRP A 171 -3.86 17.50 18.50
C TRP A 171 -3.56 18.98 18.21
N ASN A 172 -2.59 19.56 18.93
CA ASN A 172 -2.05 20.87 18.58
C ASN A 172 -0.87 20.71 17.62
N LEU A 173 -0.78 21.57 16.60
CA LEU A 173 0.49 21.81 15.88
C LEU A 173 1.56 22.12 16.94
N ASN A 174 2.68 21.39 16.90
CA ASN A 174 3.84 21.25 17.81
C ASN A 174 4.23 22.32 18.90
N ASP A 175 3.32 23.11 19.48
CA ASP A 175 3.64 24.23 20.39
C ASP A 175 4.28 23.80 21.72
N TRP A 176 3.95 22.60 22.23
CA TRP A 176 4.54 22.10 23.48
C TRP A 176 5.90 21.40 23.27
N ARG A 177 6.25 21.03 22.03
CA ARG A 177 7.51 20.31 21.71
C ARG A 177 8.65 21.27 21.37
N LYS A 178 8.34 22.41 20.75
CA LYS A 178 9.30 23.51 20.51
C LYS A 178 9.79 24.16 21.82
N GLN A 179 9.18 23.84 22.97
CA GLN A 179 9.59 24.34 24.29
C GLN A 179 10.76 23.56 24.92
N ASN A 180 11.12 22.38 24.39
CA ASN A 180 12.20 21.53 24.93
C ASN A 180 13.22 21.09 23.86
N ALA A 181 13.35 21.84 22.76
CA ALA A 181 14.40 21.65 21.75
C ALA A 181 15.51 22.69 21.93
#